data_AF-N2B939-F1
#
_entry.id   AF-N2B939-F1
#
_cell.length_a   1.000
_cell.length_b   1.000
_cell.length_c   1.000
_cell.angle_alpha   90.00
_cell.angle_beta   90.00
_cell.angle_gamma   90.00
#
_symmetry.space_group_name_H-M   'P 1'
#
loop_
_entity.id
_entity.type
_entity.pdbx_description
1 polymer ?
#
loop_
_entity_poly.entity_id
_entity_poly.type
_entity_poly.pdbx_seq_one_letter_code
_entity_poly.pdbx_strand_id
1 'polypeptide(L)'
;MKKLVFVLLSVICVYANPANTTITKSCDKSYNEKICGDDPLCSASRCFYKNLSSIEEAFQFYLKEEIQQQESLGDIEYNNSYLLVLKYMLTIPLPKVGESSKYTANIRDYYAVRDGYQNICNFEFKRTKDSLIINFNACYEEEHSLIFIQKAGYIEIAKTMMAL
;
A
#
# COMPACT_ATOMS: atom_id res chain seq x y z
N MET A 1 -0.95 -37.64 -62.97
CA MET A 1 0.10 -37.27 -61.99
C MET A 1 -0.57 -36.47 -60.87
N LYS A 2 -0.61 -37.03 -59.66
CA LYS A 2 -1.34 -36.52 -58.49
C LYS A 2 -0.64 -35.26 -57.95
N LYS A 3 -1.34 -34.14 -57.86
CA LYS A 3 -0.87 -32.94 -57.16
C LYS A 3 -1.19 -33.11 -55.67
N LEU A 4 -0.15 -33.32 -54.85
CA LEU A 4 -0.26 -33.30 -53.40
C LEU A 4 -0.52 -31.85 -52.94
N VAL A 5 -1.67 -31.64 -52.29
CA VAL A 5 -1.97 -30.43 -51.54
C VAL A 5 -1.48 -30.65 -50.12
N PHE A 6 -0.44 -29.94 -49.72
CA PHE A 6 -0.02 -29.85 -48.32
C PHE A 6 -0.97 -28.90 -47.59
N VAL A 7 -1.86 -29.45 -46.75
CA VAL A 7 -2.63 -28.68 -45.77
C VAL A 7 -1.82 -28.65 -44.48
N LEU A 8 -1.07 -27.57 -44.28
CA LEU A 8 -0.47 -27.27 -42.97
C LEU A 8 -1.59 -26.70 -42.08
N LEU A 9 -2.14 -27.56 -41.21
CA LEU A 9 -3.01 -27.18 -40.11
C LEU A 9 -2.15 -26.69 -38.94
N SER A 10 -1.76 -25.42 -38.95
CA SER A 10 -1.23 -24.75 -37.76
C SER A 10 -2.40 -24.28 -36.89
N VAL A 11 -2.91 -25.20 -36.05
CA VAL A 11 -3.73 -24.83 -34.89
C VAL A 11 -2.77 -24.24 -33.85
N ILE A 12 -2.43 -22.97 -34.02
CA ILE A 12 -1.88 -22.19 -32.92
C ILE A 12 -3.08 -21.73 -32.11
N CYS A 13 -3.49 -22.55 -31.13
CA CYS A 13 -4.28 -22.06 -30.01
C CYS A 13 -3.38 -21.09 -29.23
N VAL A 14 -3.28 -19.85 -29.72
CA VAL A 14 -2.85 -18.72 -28.91
C VAL A 14 -3.92 -18.59 -27.84
N TYR A 15 -3.64 -19.13 -26.65
CA TYR A 15 -4.33 -18.68 -25.46
C TYR A 15 -4.06 -17.18 -25.36
N ALA A 16 -5.02 -16.40 -25.83
CA ALA A 16 -5.10 -14.98 -25.52
C ALA A 16 -5.28 -14.90 -24.00
N ASN A 17 -4.17 -14.74 -23.27
CA ASN A 17 -4.23 -14.26 -21.90
C ASN A 17 -4.89 -12.88 -21.97
N PRO A 18 -6.10 -12.70 -21.41
CA PRO A 18 -6.69 -11.37 -21.38
C PRO A 18 -5.81 -10.50 -20.47
N ALA A 19 -5.15 -9.53 -21.08
CA ALA A 19 -4.54 -8.35 -20.47
C ALA A 19 -3.83 -8.56 -19.13
N ASN A 20 -2.49 -8.64 -19.17
CA ASN A 20 -1.69 -8.02 -18.10
C ASN A 20 -1.92 -6.51 -18.17
N THR A 21 -3.04 -6.02 -17.62
CA THR A 21 -3.26 -4.59 -17.45
C THR A 21 -2.24 -4.10 -16.41
N THR A 22 -1.14 -3.53 -16.89
CA THR A 22 -0.15 -2.86 -16.05
C THR A 22 -0.86 -1.86 -15.14
N ILE A 23 -0.64 -1.98 -13.83
CA ILE A 23 -1.15 -0.99 -12.86
C ILE A 23 -0.49 0.34 -13.18
N THR A 24 -1.29 1.40 -13.31
CA THR A 24 -0.79 2.75 -13.58
C THR A 24 -1.04 3.63 -12.37
N LYS A 25 -0.02 4.42 -12.00
CA LYS A 25 0.00 5.32 -10.85
C LYS A 25 0.27 6.74 -11.34
N SER A 26 -0.55 7.69 -10.91
CA SER A 26 -0.33 9.12 -11.13
C SER A 26 -0.50 9.85 -9.80
N CYS A 27 0.44 10.71 -9.42
CA CYS A 27 0.40 11.40 -8.14
C CYS A 27 0.23 12.91 -8.32
N ASP A 28 -0.59 13.50 -7.46
CA ASP A 28 -0.80 14.95 -7.38
C ASP A 28 0.36 15.59 -6.62
N LYS A 29 1.25 16.25 -7.36
CA LYS A 29 2.42 16.93 -6.80
C LYS A 29 2.06 18.12 -5.90
N SER A 30 0.89 18.73 -6.09
CA SER A 30 0.44 19.88 -5.30
C SER A 30 -0.18 19.48 -3.96
N TYR A 31 -0.44 18.18 -3.75
CA TYR A 31 -1.17 17.72 -2.58
C TYR A 31 -0.40 17.98 -1.27
N ASN A 32 0.93 17.81 -1.27
CA ASN A 32 1.74 18.07 -0.09
C ASN A 32 1.62 19.52 0.35
N GLU A 33 1.88 20.47 -0.55
CA GLU A 33 1.77 21.92 -0.28
C GLU A 33 0.35 22.30 0.17
N LYS A 34 -0.68 21.69 -0.42
CA LYS A 34 -2.07 21.95 -0.05
C LYS A 34 -2.42 21.51 1.38
N ILE A 35 -1.87 20.38 1.84
CA ILE A 35 -2.21 19.79 3.14
C ILE A 35 -1.26 20.27 4.23
N CYS A 36 0.04 20.33 3.96
CA CYS A 36 1.09 20.64 4.91
C CYS A 36 1.55 22.10 4.86
N GLY A 37 1.32 22.82 3.75
CA GLY A 37 1.90 24.15 3.55
C GLY A 37 3.43 24.11 3.68
N ASP A 38 3.96 24.99 4.52
CA ASP A 38 5.38 25.11 4.83
C ASP A 38 5.82 24.31 6.08
N ASP A 39 4.93 23.50 6.68
CA ASP A 39 5.26 22.74 7.89
C ASP A 39 6.27 21.62 7.61
N PRO A 40 7.51 21.70 8.13
CA PRO A 40 8.54 20.69 7.88
C PRO A 40 8.27 19.36 8.60
N LEU A 41 7.35 19.34 9.58
CA LEU A 41 6.97 18.14 10.33
C LEU A 41 5.78 17.41 9.70
N CYS A 42 5.23 17.95 8.60
CA CYS A 42 4.12 17.36 7.87
C CYS A 42 4.58 16.85 6.50
N SER A 43 4.14 15.64 6.15
CA SER A 43 4.27 15.10 4.79
C SER A 43 2.94 14.53 4.33
N ALA A 44 2.53 14.84 3.10
CA ALA A 44 1.32 14.30 2.51
C ALA A 44 1.51 13.94 1.04
N SER A 45 0.86 12.86 0.60
CA SER A 45 0.85 12.45 -0.80
C SER A 45 -0.54 11.96 -1.21
N ARG A 46 -0.85 12.10 -2.48
CA ARG A 46 -2.08 11.58 -3.08
C ARG A 46 -1.78 11.03 -4.46
N CYS A 47 -2.15 9.77 -4.67
CA CYS A 47 -1.95 9.06 -5.92
C CYS A 47 -3.23 8.36 -6.38
N PHE A 48 -3.38 8.23 -7.69
CA PHE A 48 -4.50 7.60 -8.36
C PHE A 48 -3.99 6.36 -9.08
N TYR A 49 -4.50 5.20 -8.66
CA TYR A 49 -4.13 3.91 -9.20
C TYR A 49 -5.24 3.37 -10.08
N LYS A 50 -4.92 3.01 -11.33
CA LYS A 50 -5.86 2.34 -12.25
C LYS A 50 -5.51 0.87 -12.38
N ASN A 51 -6.50 0.10 -12.84
CA ASN A 51 -6.41 -1.35 -13.02
C ASN A 51 -6.25 -2.13 -11.69
N LEU A 52 -6.74 -1.53 -10.61
CA LEU A 52 -7.01 -2.22 -9.34
C LEU A 52 -8.52 -2.38 -9.21
N SER A 53 -8.95 -3.59 -8.90
CA SER A 53 -10.35 -4.02 -8.87
C SER A 53 -11.05 -3.73 -7.54
N SER A 54 -10.29 -3.56 -6.46
CA SER A 54 -10.84 -3.42 -5.11
C SER A 54 -9.90 -2.68 -4.16
N ILE A 55 -10.45 -2.19 -3.05
CA ILE A 55 -9.69 -1.57 -1.94
C ILE A 55 -8.73 -2.58 -1.31
N GLU A 56 -9.14 -3.84 -1.20
CA GLU A 56 -8.34 -4.93 -0.66
C GLU A 56 -7.11 -5.18 -1.55
N GLU A 57 -7.28 -5.19 -2.87
CA GLU A 57 -6.18 -5.29 -3.83
C GLU A 57 -5.27 -4.06 -3.75
N ALA A 58 -5.84 -2.85 -3.65
CA ALA A 58 -5.07 -1.62 -3.53
C ALA A 58 -4.26 -1.54 -2.24
N PHE A 59 -4.83 -1.97 -1.12
CA PHE A 59 -4.13 -2.07 0.17
C PHE A 59 -2.92 -2.99 0.07
N GLN A 60 -3.11 -4.20 -0.45
CA GLN A 60 -2.04 -5.17 -0.63
C GLN A 60 -0.96 -4.66 -1.61
N PHE A 61 -1.37 -4.06 -2.73
CA PHE A 61 -0.44 -3.52 -3.71
C PHE A 61 0.38 -2.36 -3.14
N TYR A 62 -0.28 -1.38 -2.51
CA TYR A 62 0.35 -0.20 -1.95
C TYR A 62 1.38 -0.57 -0.87
N LEU A 63 1.00 -1.39 0.10
CA LEU A 63 1.93 -1.78 1.16
C LEU A 63 3.13 -2.57 0.62
N LYS A 64 2.94 -3.43 -0.38
CA LYS A 64 4.05 -4.14 -1.04
C LYS A 64 4.98 -3.18 -1.78
N GLU A 65 4.42 -2.18 -2.48
CA GLU A 65 5.19 -1.14 -3.16
C GLU A 65 6.04 -0.34 -2.14
N GLU A 66 5.44 0.09 -1.03
CA GLU A 66 6.14 0.83 0.04
C GLU A 66 7.22 -0.03 0.71
N ILE A 67 6.91 -1.29 1.02
CA ILE A 67 7.89 -2.24 1.60
C ILE A 67 9.09 -2.39 0.67
N GLN A 68 8.85 -2.61 -0.63
CA GLN A 68 9.92 -2.76 -1.62
C GLN A 68 10.78 -1.49 -1.72
N GLN A 69 10.15 -0.30 -1.65
CA GLN A 69 10.89 0.96 -1.63
C GLN A 69 11.77 1.06 -0.38
N GLN A 70 11.23 0.75 0.81
CA GLN A 70 11.99 0.77 2.06
C GLN A 70 13.15 -0.22 2.06
N GLU A 71 12.93 -1.44 1.55
CA GLU A 71 14.00 -2.44 1.38
C GLU A 71 15.08 -1.98 0.40
N SER A 72 14.72 -1.21 -0.63
CA SER A 72 15.67 -0.68 -1.61
C SER A 72 16.59 0.42 -1.08
N LEU A 73 16.22 1.08 0.02
CA LEU A 73 17.04 2.11 0.67
C LEU A 73 18.29 1.54 1.36
N GLY A 74 18.38 0.22 1.52
CA GLY A 74 19.59 -0.48 1.95
C GLY A 74 19.84 -0.48 3.45
N ASP A 75 18.90 0.00 4.26
CA ASP A 75 18.95 -0.18 5.71
C ASP A 75 18.74 -1.64 6.08
N ILE A 76 19.42 -2.08 7.15
CA ILE A 76 19.14 -3.38 7.77
C ILE A 76 17.68 -3.36 8.20
N GLU A 77 16.87 -4.32 7.76
CA GLU A 77 15.41 -4.37 8.01
C GLU A 77 15.07 -4.11 9.49
N TYR A 78 15.88 -4.67 10.37
CA TYR A 78 15.71 -4.58 11.81
C TYR A 78 15.95 -3.17 12.39
N ASN A 79 16.61 -2.28 11.65
CA ASN A 79 16.82 -0.88 12.02
C ASN A 79 15.73 0.04 11.48
N ASN A 80 14.86 -0.45 10.59
CA ASN A 80 13.81 0.33 9.95
C ASN A 80 12.45 -0.01 10.57
N SER A 81 12.12 0.67 11.68
CA SER A 81 10.82 0.52 12.36
C SER A 81 9.63 0.70 11.43
N TYR A 82 9.70 1.65 10.50
CA TYR A 82 8.62 1.90 9.54
C TYR A 82 8.40 0.69 8.60
N LEU A 83 9.47 0.05 8.12
CA LEU A 83 9.38 -1.20 7.34
C LEU A 83 8.71 -2.32 8.15
N LEU A 84 9.07 -2.50 9.42
CA LEU A 84 8.45 -3.50 10.30
C LEU A 84 6.96 -3.22 10.52
N VAL A 85 6.59 -1.94 10.67
CA VAL A 85 5.19 -1.48 10.75
C VAL A 85 4.41 -1.83 9.49
N LEU A 86 4.94 -1.55 8.30
CA LEU A 86 4.28 -1.89 7.02
C LEU A 86 4.09 -3.41 6.86
N LYS A 87 5.12 -4.19 7.19
CA LYS A 87 5.07 -5.66 7.16
C LYS A 87 4.02 -6.20 8.14
N TYR A 88 3.96 -5.66 9.35
CA TYR A 88 2.93 -6.02 10.33
C TYR A 88 1.53 -5.68 9.81
N MET A 89 1.34 -4.49 9.23
CA MET A 89 0.06 -4.04 8.69
C MET A 89 -0.50 -5.00 7.63
N LEU A 90 0.34 -5.57 6.77
CA LEU A 90 -0.07 -6.58 5.78
C LEU A 90 -0.65 -7.87 6.38
N THR A 91 -0.33 -8.18 7.65
CA THR A 91 -0.84 -9.37 8.35
C THR A 91 -2.18 -9.15 9.03
N ILE A 92 -2.61 -7.89 9.15
CA ILE A 92 -3.86 -7.53 9.83
C ILE A 92 -5.04 -7.82 8.90
N PRO A 93 -6.06 -8.57 9.35
CA PRO A 93 -7.27 -8.76 8.57
C PRO A 93 -8.04 -7.44 8.46
N LEU A 94 -8.38 -7.04 7.23
CA LEU A 94 -9.18 -5.83 7.00
C LEU A 94 -10.60 -6.01 7.56
N PRO A 95 -11.17 -4.98 8.22
CA PRO A 95 -12.54 -5.03 8.73
C PRO A 95 -13.55 -5.12 7.59
N LYS A 96 -14.73 -5.70 7.85
CA LYS A 96 -15.81 -5.74 6.84
C LYS A 96 -16.42 -4.36 6.66
N VAL A 97 -17.18 -4.19 5.58
CA VAL A 97 -17.90 -2.92 5.31
C VAL A 97 -18.80 -2.55 6.49
N GLY A 98 -18.60 -1.34 7.01
CA GLY A 98 -19.33 -0.82 8.17
C GLY A 98 -18.66 -1.10 9.52
N GLU A 99 -17.56 -1.86 9.54
CA GLU A 99 -16.82 -2.20 10.75
C GLU A 99 -15.57 -1.34 10.94
N SER A 100 -15.08 -1.33 12.17
CA SER A 100 -13.78 -0.78 12.56
C SER A 100 -13.05 -1.76 13.46
N SER A 101 -11.73 -1.82 13.34
CA SER A 101 -10.86 -2.64 14.18
C SER A 101 -9.68 -1.83 14.70
N LYS A 102 -9.28 -2.10 15.95
CA LYS A 102 -8.12 -1.48 16.58
C LYS A 102 -7.13 -2.57 16.97
N TYR A 103 -5.86 -2.33 16.71
CA TYR A 103 -4.77 -3.23 17.06
C TYR A 103 -3.67 -2.46 17.76
N THR A 104 -3.11 -3.07 18.80
CA THR A 104 -1.90 -2.58 19.46
C THR A 104 -0.86 -3.69 19.38
N ALA A 105 0.33 -3.34 18.90
CA ALA A 105 1.44 -4.26 18.75
C ALA A 105 2.69 -3.69 19.42
N ASN A 106 3.54 -4.58 19.92
CA ASN A 106 4.89 -4.24 20.33
C ASN A 106 5.85 -4.68 19.22
N ILE A 107 6.20 -3.76 18.32
CA ILE A 107 7.05 -4.04 17.16
C ILE A 107 8.49 -3.65 17.51
N ARG A 108 9.31 -4.64 17.85
CA ARG A 108 10.67 -4.40 18.32
C ARG A 108 11.65 -4.25 17.15
N ASP A 109 12.22 -3.06 17.02
CA ASP A 109 13.38 -2.79 16.17
C ASP A 109 14.68 -3.07 16.93
N TYR A 110 15.82 -2.86 16.27
CA TYR A 110 17.16 -3.01 16.83
C TYR A 110 17.37 -2.18 18.08
N TYR A 111 16.95 -0.93 18.03
CA TYR A 111 17.16 0.02 19.11
C TYR A 111 16.29 -0.33 20.33
N ALA A 112 15.03 -0.73 20.13
CA ALA A 112 14.16 -1.20 21.21
C ALA A 112 14.73 -2.42 21.93
N VAL A 113 15.36 -3.34 21.19
CA VAL A 113 16.01 -4.51 21.82
C VAL A 113 17.32 -4.14 22.49
N ARG A 114 18.13 -3.27 21.88
CA ARG A 114 19.41 -2.83 22.46
C ARG A 114 19.21 -2.02 23.74
N ASP A 115 18.28 -1.07 23.71
CA ASP A 115 18.10 -0.06 24.76
C ASP A 115 16.93 -0.39 25.70
N GLY A 116 16.22 -1.49 25.44
CA GLY A 116 15.21 -2.06 26.33
C GLY A 116 13.87 -1.31 26.38
N TYR A 117 13.60 -0.42 25.41
CA TYR A 117 12.34 0.30 25.34
C TYR A 117 11.25 -0.47 24.58
N GLN A 118 9.99 -0.08 24.79
CA GLN A 118 8.84 -0.66 24.09
C GLN A 118 8.40 0.24 22.95
N ASN A 119 8.31 -0.34 21.75
CA ASN A 119 7.72 0.29 20.57
C ASN A 119 6.26 -0.08 20.48
N ILE A 120 5.41 0.69 21.15
CA ILE A 120 3.97 0.46 21.12
C ILE A 120 3.39 1.17 19.89
N CYS A 121 2.89 0.36 18.96
CA CYS A 121 2.32 0.83 17.71
C CYS A 121 0.83 0.50 17.73
N ASN A 122 0.02 1.51 17.47
CA ASN A 122 -1.43 1.47 17.46
C ASN A 122 -1.90 1.65 16.04
N PHE A 123 -2.91 0.88 15.67
CA PHE A 123 -3.52 0.90 14.35
C PHE A 123 -5.04 0.93 14.52
N GLU A 124 -5.69 1.81 13.78
CA GLU A 124 -7.15 1.88 13.69
C GLU A 124 -7.57 1.81 12.23
N PHE A 125 -8.31 0.76 11.89
CA PHE A 125 -8.85 0.52 10.56
C PHE A 125 -10.34 0.80 10.58
N LYS A 126 -10.83 1.52 9.57
CA LYS A 126 -12.25 1.80 9.38
C LYS A 126 -12.63 1.56 7.94
N ARG A 127 -13.60 0.65 7.70
CA ARG A 127 -14.08 0.29 6.36
C ARG A 127 -15.48 0.85 6.14
N THR A 128 -15.63 1.67 5.10
CA THR A 128 -16.95 2.03 4.55
C THR A 128 -17.20 1.20 3.29
N LYS A 129 -18.29 1.43 2.56
CA LYS A 129 -18.51 0.79 1.26
C LYS A 129 -17.39 1.14 0.26
N ASP A 130 -17.02 2.42 0.21
CA ASP A 130 -16.16 2.98 -0.83
C ASP A 130 -14.80 3.41 -0.31
N SER A 131 -14.48 3.16 0.97
CA SER A 131 -13.17 3.51 1.53
C SER A 131 -12.66 2.58 2.62
N LEU A 132 -11.33 2.59 2.78
CA LEU A 132 -10.61 2.09 3.94
C LEU A 132 -9.74 3.23 4.47
N ILE A 133 -9.85 3.54 5.76
CA ILE A 133 -9.03 4.52 6.46
C ILE A 133 -8.22 3.78 7.51
N ILE A 134 -6.91 4.06 7.57
CA ILE A 134 -5.98 3.47 8.52
C ILE A 134 -5.24 4.62 9.21
N ASN A 135 -5.48 4.79 10.50
CA ASN A 135 -4.71 5.71 11.34
C ASN A 135 -3.74 4.89 12.18
N PHE A 136 -2.49 5.29 12.25
CA PHE A 136 -1.50 4.58 13.04
C PHE A 136 -0.39 5.50 13.53
N ASN A 137 0.23 5.14 14.65
CA ASN A 137 1.51 5.72 15.03
C ASN A 137 2.60 4.71 14.65
N ALA A 138 3.63 5.15 13.91
CA ALA A 138 4.68 4.26 13.41
C ALA A 138 5.67 3.84 14.51
N CYS A 139 5.15 3.51 15.69
CA CYS A 139 5.89 3.23 16.92
C CYS A 139 6.72 4.41 17.47
N TYR A 140 6.49 5.62 16.97
CA TYR A 140 7.12 6.88 17.39
C TYR A 140 6.06 7.96 17.66
N GLU A 141 6.52 9.16 18.03
CA GLU A 141 5.75 10.41 18.10
C GLU A 141 5.42 10.92 16.68
N GLU A 142 4.85 10.06 15.85
CA GLU A 142 4.36 10.38 14.51
C GLU A 142 2.96 9.82 14.34
N GLU A 143 2.04 10.65 13.84
CA GLU A 143 0.71 10.21 13.43
C GLU A 143 0.65 10.06 11.92
N HIS A 144 0.24 8.89 11.47
CA HIS A 144 0.05 8.55 10.07
C HIS A 144 -1.42 8.29 9.78
N SER A 145 -1.88 8.75 8.62
CA SER A 145 -3.18 8.43 8.05
C SER A 145 -2.99 7.92 6.63
N LEU A 146 -3.53 6.74 6.33
CA LEU A 146 -3.53 6.13 5.01
C LEU A 146 -4.97 5.83 4.60
N ILE A 147 -5.40 6.43 3.49
CA ILE A 147 -6.79 6.41 3.03
C ILE A 147 -6.84 5.85 1.62
N PHE A 148 -7.66 4.82 1.43
CA PHE A 148 -8.00 4.24 0.14
C PHE A 148 -9.45 4.59 -0.19
N ILE A 149 -9.71 5.13 -1.38
CA ILE A 149 -11.05 5.51 -1.83
C ILE A 149 -11.31 4.89 -3.21
N GLN A 150 -12.31 4.02 -3.29
CA GLN A 150 -12.80 3.47 -4.54
C GLN A 150 -13.56 4.55 -5.31
N LYS A 151 -13.12 4.82 -6.55
CA LYS A 151 -13.82 5.69 -7.51
C LYS A 151 -14.09 4.92 -8.79
N ALA A 152 -14.92 5.50 -9.66
CA ALA A 152 -15.15 4.95 -10.98
C ALA A 152 -13.83 5.00 -11.80
N GLY A 153 -13.29 3.83 -12.12
CA GLY A 153 -12.10 3.68 -12.97
C GLY A 153 -10.74 3.85 -12.29
N TYR A 154 -10.69 4.14 -10.98
CA TYR A 154 -9.43 4.21 -10.23
C TYR A 154 -9.66 4.08 -8.71
N ILE A 155 -8.58 3.85 -7.98
CA ILE A 155 -8.52 3.96 -6.52
C ILE A 155 -7.60 5.12 -6.16
N GLU A 156 -8.12 6.04 -5.37
CA GLU A 156 -7.34 7.13 -4.78
C GLU A 156 -6.70 6.62 -3.50
N ILE A 157 -5.40 6.84 -3.35
CA ILE A 157 -4.65 6.56 -2.13
C ILE A 157 -4.06 7.88 -1.66
N ALA A 158 -4.42 8.30 -0.46
CA ALA A 158 -3.88 9.47 0.20
C ALA A 158 -3.14 9.06 1.48
N LYS A 159 -1.94 9.59 1.67
CA LYS A 159 -1.12 9.40 2.86
C LYS A 159 -0.86 10.77 3.49
N THR A 160 -0.89 10.82 4.81
CA THR A 160 -0.42 11.96 5.60
C THR A 160 0.38 11.45 6.78
N MET A 161 1.45 12.14 7.12
CA MET A 161 2.30 11.90 8.29
C MET A 161 2.56 13.25 8.95
N MET A 162 2.42 13.29 10.28
CA MET A 162 2.73 14.45 11.11
C MET A 162 3.59 13.98 12.28
N ALA A 163 4.79 14.56 12.42
CA ALA A 163 5.57 14.42 13.64
C ALA A 163 4.95 15.28 14.75
N LEU A 164 4.88 14.74 15.97
CA LEU A 164 4.33 15.38 17.17
C LEU A 164 5.41 16.09 18.00
#